data_AF-A0A399NZQ2-F1
#
_entry.id   AF-A0A399NZQ2-F1
#
_cell.length_a   1.000
_cell.length_b   1.000
_cell.length_c   1.000
_cell.angle_alpha   90.00
_cell.angle_beta   90.00
_cell.angle_gamma   90.00
#
_symmetry.space_group_name_H-M   'P 1'
#
loop_
_entity.id
_entity.type
_entity.pdbx_description
1 polymer ?
#
loop_
_entity_poly.entity_id
_entity_poly.type
_entity_poly.pdbx_seq_one_letter_code
_entity_poly.pdbx_strand_id
1 'polypeptide(L)'
;TAAESPAASGMRGGSAIAGAATAAPAETPAPSSSPEPSPTPSAPVLAPAPSLADLTAWDHTISGVSWPAAGTVTSGDLGVLAASGTTTAILGSGDVQSTGSASVAATGTIGDTTVLVTDARVSALVDQALSAETDEAFGIALAQLSATLAADARAADGHVVVAGLERGWAASGGRLGQLLDAIQGLPFSDTAQLGAAFATAPVPLQVVDHPEDATRVQRVADAMSLEAQVDAFAKAVERPELITGQQRMLLLATLSNRWRDDPDGLVTIQDGYTAQADALLGSVAITTRQNTVISDTTSLLVNVSNELDQPVTVRLSIIAGSGRIRVDGSALVTVPAHGSASARPPITSISNGDVVVTARLTTQDGSVQIGESAPVELFIRAGFEAVVTTLFVAAVALLFGFGLFRSIRKRRRARARQLAGLPEEIDD
;
A
#
# COMPACT_ATOMS: atom_id res chain seq x y z
N THR A 1 13.66 8.29 -47.85
CA THR A 1 14.24 7.67 -49.06
C THR A 1 14.87 6.36 -48.64
N ALA A 2 14.33 5.24 -49.12
CA ALA A 2 14.73 3.87 -48.76
C ALA A 2 15.40 3.19 -49.96
N ALA A 3 16.45 2.39 -49.69
CA ALA A 3 17.09 1.32 -50.46
C ALA A 3 18.49 1.13 -49.80
N GLU A 4 19.13 -0.03 -49.63
CA GLU A 4 19.09 -1.30 -50.34
C GLU A 4 19.86 -2.35 -49.49
N SER A 5 19.54 -3.64 -49.65
CA SER A 5 20.31 -4.79 -49.14
C SER A 5 21.40 -5.19 -50.17
N PRO A 6 22.40 -6.06 -49.86
CA PRO A 6 22.15 -7.51 -50.03
C PRO A 6 22.96 -8.46 -49.12
N ALA A 7 22.50 -9.72 -49.13
CA ALA A 7 23.12 -10.91 -48.52
C ALA A 7 24.22 -11.54 -49.40
N ALA A 8 25.12 -12.32 -48.78
CA ALA A 8 25.92 -13.34 -49.47
C ALA A 8 26.15 -14.58 -48.58
N SER A 9 25.83 -15.74 -49.15
CA SER A 9 26.02 -17.10 -48.65
C SER A 9 27.34 -17.68 -49.19
N GLY A 10 27.98 -18.60 -48.47
CA GLY A 10 29.21 -19.27 -48.91
C GLY A 10 29.56 -20.54 -48.12
N MET A 11 29.16 -21.68 -48.65
CA MET A 11 29.43 -23.07 -48.21
C MET A 11 30.75 -23.61 -48.82
N ARG A 12 31.48 -24.49 -48.10
CA ARG A 12 32.39 -25.59 -48.55
C ARG A 12 33.02 -26.20 -47.25
N GLY A 13 32.88 -27.47 -46.83
CA GLY A 13 33.11 -28.75 -47.51
C GLY A 13 34.63 -29.02 -47.61
N GLY A 14 35.28 -30.05 -47.10
CA GLY A 14 34.99 -31.31 -46.40
C GLY A 14 36.26 -32.20 -46.52
N SER A 15 36.49 -33.19 -45.64
CA SER A 15 37.17 -34.46 -46.00
C SER A 15 37.28 -35.42 -44.82
N ALA A 16 36.99 -36.68 -45.14
CA ALA A 16 36.92 -37.84 -44.28
C ALA A 16 38.25 -38.62 -44.23
N ILE A 17 38.39 -39.49 -43.23
CA ILE A 17 39.08 -40.78 -43.36
C ILE A 17 38.34 -41.85 -42.54
N ALA A 18 38.08 -42.96 -43.21
CA ALA A 18 37.38 -44.15 -42.71
C ALA A 18 38.37 -45.17 -42.12
N GLY A 19 37.91 -45.97 -41.16
CA GLY A 19 38.59 -47.17 -40.66
C GLY A 19 37.54 -48.20 -40.20
N ALA A 20 37.61 -49.41 -40.73
CA ALA A 20 36.52 -50.38 -40.79
C ALA A 20 36.44 -51.37 -39.61
N ALA A 21 35.20 -51.80 -39.34
CA ALA A 21 34.69 -53.12 -38.95
C ALA A 21 35.35 -53.92 -37.81
N THR A 22 34.54 -54.28 -36.80
CA THR A 22 34.27 -55.67 -36.35
C THR A 22 33.01 -55.66 -35.47
N ALA A 23 32.02 -56.49 -35.81
CA ALA A 23 30.82 -56.72 -35.00
C ALA A 23 30.99 -58.00 -34.17
N ALA A 24 30.75 -57.90 -32.86
CA ALA A 24 30.66 -59.01 -31.90
C ALA A 24 29.70 -58.58 -30.76
N PRO A 25 29.09 -59.53 -30.02
CA PRO A 25 27.66 -59.56 -29.73
C PRO A 25 27.21 -58.72 -28.53
N ALA A 26 25.90 -58.46 -28.49
CA ALA A 26 25.18 -57.71 -27.48
C ALA A 26 25.36 -58.30 -26.07
N GLU A 27 25.97 -57.52 -25.17
CA GLU A 27 25.83 -57.70 -23.72
C GLU A 27 24.63 -56.87 -23.24
N THR A 28 23.73 -57.53 -22.51
CA THR A 28 22.62 -56.90 -21.80
C THR A 28 23.17 -55.90 -20.76
N PRO A 29 22.81 -54.60 -20.79
CA PRO A 29 23.18 -53.71 -19.72
C PRO A 29 22.42 -54.09 -18.44
N ALA A 30 23.15 -54.29 -17.35
CA ALA A 30 22.59 -54.38 -16.00
C ALA A 30 21.78 -53.10 -15.67
N PRO A 31 20.76 -53.16 -14.79
CA PRO A 31 19.90 -52.01 -14.52
C PRO A 31 20.72 -50.83 -13.99
N SER A 32 20.65 -49.71 -14.71
CA SER A 32 21.25 -48.43 -14.31
C SER A 32 20.65 -47.99 -12.98
N SER A 33 21.50 -47.75 -11.99
CA SER A 33 21.13 -47.10 -10.74
C SER A 33 20.49 -45.75 -11.02
N SER A 34 19.34 -45.50 -10.41
CA SER A 34 18.65 -44.20 -10.42
C SER A 34 19.62 -43.10 -9.98
N PRO A 35 19.71 -41.96 -10.69
CA PRO A 35 20.50 -40.84 -10.21
C PRO A 35 19.92 -40.34 -8.89
N GLU A 36 20.79 -40.18 -7.91
CA GLU A 36 20.49 -39.56 -6.63
C GLU A 36 20.10 -38.08 -6.86
N PRO A 37 19.03 -37.55 -6.22
CA PRO A 37 18.62 -36.17 -6.42
C PRO A 37 19.74 -35.23 -5.96
N SER A 38 20.24 -34.42 -6.89
CA SER A 38 21.21 -33.36 -6.60
C SER A 38 20.63 -32.42 -5.54
N PRO A 39 21.38 -32.02 -4.49
CA PRO A 39 20.87 -31.14 -3.46
C PRO A 39 20.44 -29.80 -4.08
N THR A 40 19.19 -29.40 -3.81
CA THR A 40 18.68 -28.08 -4.15
C THR A 40 19.63 -27.02 -3.57
N PRO A 41 20.18 -26.09 -4.36
CA PRO A 41 21.04 -25.03 -3.83
C PRO A 41 20.25 -24.23 -2.78
N SER A 42 20.72 -24.26 -1.52
CA SER A 42 20.19 -23.40 -0.47
C SER A 42 20.40 -21.95 -0.89
N ALA A 43 19.31 -21.18 -0.93
CA ALA A 43 19.38 -19.73 -1.16
C ALA A 43 20.35 -19.11 -0.12
N PRO A 44 21.21 -18.15 -0.52
CA PRO A 44 22.07 -17.45 0.42
C PRO A 44 21.22 -16.83 1.51
N VAL A 45 21.57 -17.08 2.78
CA VAL A 45 20.97 -16.37 3.90
C VAL A 45 21.39 -14.90 3.77
N LEU A 46 20.46 -14.04 3.36
CA LEU A 46 20.67 -12.59 3.32
C LEU A 46 20.88 -12.10 4.75
N ALA A 47 21.87 -11.23 4.96
CA ALA A 47 22.03 -10.54 6.24
C ALA A 47 20.73 -9.80 6.60
N PRO A 48 20.35 -9.73 7.89
CA PRO A 48 19.17 -8.98 8.30
C PRO A 48 19.32 -7.51 7.89
N ALA A 49 18.23 -6.92 7.37
CA ALA A 49 18.21 -5.49 7.06
C ALA A 49 18.42 -4.67 8.35
N PRO A 50 19.11 -3.52 8.30
CA PRO A 50 19.30 -2.66 9.47
C PRO A 50 17.94 -2.16 9.98
N SER A 51 17.80 -2.08 11.30
CA SER A 51 16.61 -1.50 11.94
C SER A 51 16.63 0.03 11.83
N LEU A 52 15.48 0.67 12.06
CA LEU A 52 15.43 2.14 12.16
C LEU A 52 16.36 2.67 13.25
N ALA A 53 16.52 1.95 14.36
CA ALA A 53 17.45 2.31 15.42
C ALA A 53 18.90 2.26 14.91
N ASP A 54 19.26 1.24 14.14
CA ASP A 54 20.60 1.15 13.53
C ASP A 54 20.83 2.29 12.51
N LEU A 55 19.81 2.62 11.72
CA LEU A 55 19.87 3.72 10.73
C LEU A 55 19.94 5.11 11.36
N THR A 56 19.52 5.26 12.63
CA THR A 56 19.50 6.55 13.35
C THR A 56 20.52 6.63 14.48
N ALA A 57 21.35 5.61 14.68
CA ALA A 57 22.42 5.56 15.68
C ALA A 57 23.72 6.25 15.21
N TRP A 58 23.62 7.52 14.81
CA TRP A 58 24.77 8.36 14.46
C TRP A 58 25.16 9.27 15.62
N ASP A 59 26.46 9.47 15.81
CA ASP A 59 27.00 10.32 16.87
C ASP A 59 26.59 11.78 16.65
N HIS A 60 25.81 12.32 17.57
CA HIS A 60 25.34 13.71 17.55
C HIS A 60 25.52 14.35 18.93
N THR A 61 25.85 15.64 18.95
CA THR A 61 26.08 16.40 20.19
C THR A 61 24.90 17.28 20.58
N ILE A 62 23.89 17.39 19.71
CA ILE A 62 22.72 18.24 19.91
C ILE A 62 21.47 17.39 19.66
N SER A 63 20.61 17.30 20.68
CA SER A 63 19.33 16.58 20.65
C SER A 63 18.16 17.55 20.73
N GLY A 64 16.96 17.11 20.32
CA GLY A 64 15.75 17.91 20.50
C GLY A 64 15.70 19.19 19.65
N VAL A 65 16.33 19.17 18.48
CA VAL A 65 16.32 20.29 17.53
C VAL A 65 15.31 20.03 16.43
N SER A 66 14.41 20.99 16.24
CA SER A 66 13.59 21.09 15.03
C SER A 66 14.21 22.12 14.10
N TRP A 67 14.13 21.87 12.81
CA TRP A 67 14.52 22.83 11.79
C TRP A 67 13.44 22.79 10.71
N PRO A 68 12.34 23.52 10.88
CA PRO A 68 11.33 23.66 9.83
C PRO A 68 11.92 24.39 8.61
N ALA A 69 11.26 24.27 7.47
CA ALA A 69 11.67 25.02 6.30
C ALA A 69 11.43 26.52 6.53
N ALA A 70 12.29 27.38 5.97
CA ALA A 70 12.12 28.82 6.12
C ALA A 70 10.80 29.28 5.47
N GLY A 71 10.11 30.24 6.07
CA GLY A 71 8.87 30.80 5.53
C GLY A 71 7.65 29.88 5.61
N THR A 72 7.63 28.91 6.54
CA THR A 72 6.48 27.97 6.70
C THR A 72 6.01 27.80 8.13
N VAL A 73 6.55 28.58 9.06
CA VAL A 73 6.30 28.39 10.49
C VAL A 73 5.20 29.33 10.94
N THR A 74 4.32 28.80 11.76
CA THR A 74 3.33 29.56 12.53
C THR A 74 3.60 29.41 14.02
N SER A 75 3.09 30.37 14.80
CA SER A 75 3.17 30.38 16.25
C SER A 75 2.61 29.10 16.89
N GLY A 76 1.60 28.48 16.28
CA GLY A 76 1.01 27.22 16.73
C GLY A 76 1.95 26.01 16.56
N ASP A 77 2.85 26.03 15.57
CA ASP A 77 3.71 24.89 15.25
C ASP A 77 4.75 24.62 16.33
N LEU A 78 5.23 25.66 17.03
CA LEU A 78 6.22 25.50 18.10
C LEU A 78 5.69 24.62 19.25
N GLY A 79 4.39 24.70 19.55
CA GLY A 79 3.76 23.84 20.56
C GLY A 79 3.72 22.37 20.12
N VAL A 80 3.47 22.12 18.84
CA VAL A 80 3.47 20.76 18.25
C VAL A 80 4.89 20.19 18.25
N LEU A 81 5.88 21.00 17.87
CA LEU A 81 7.29 20.63 17.88
C LEU A 81 7.77 20.34 19.31
N ALA A 82 7.36 21.14 20.29
CA ALA A 82 7.67 20.92 21.70
C ALA A 82 7.06 19.61 22.24
N ALA A 83 5.79 19.34 21.92
CA ALA A 83 5.13 18.09 22.26
C ALA A 83 5.79 16.86 21.61
N SER A 84 6.51 17.07 20.50
CA SER A 84 7.31 16.04 19.81
C SER A 84 8.71 15.85 20.41
N GLY A 85 9.02 16.50 21.53
CA GLY A 85 10.29 16.37 22.25
C GLY A 85 11.40 17.31 21.79
N THR A 86 11.08 18.35 21.03
CA THR A 86 12.06 19.38 20.63
C THR A 86 12.03 20.57 21.57
N THR A 87 13.19 21.04 22.01
CA THR A 87 13.34 22.22 22.89
C THR A 87 13.98 23.40 22.15
N THR A 88 14.51 23.13 20.96
CA THR A 88 15.22 24.10 20.14
C THR A 88 14.64 24.10 18.73
N ALA A 89 14.40 25.28 18.17
CA ALA A 89 14.00 25.46 16.79
C ALA A 89 15.02 26.30 16.02
N ILE A 90 15.41 25.86 14.83
CA ILE A 90 16.21 26.66 13.90
C ILE A 90 15.24 27.35 12.94
N LEU A 91 15.13 28.68 13.00
CA LEU A 91 14.17 29.47 12.24
C LEU A 91 14.89 30.50 11.37
N GLY A 92 14.31 30.85 10.21
CA GLY A 92 14.82 31.94 9.39
C GLY A 92 14.60 33.30 10.04
N SER A 93 15.46 34.27 9.77
CA SER A 93 15.27 35.65 10.24
C SER A 93 13.99 36.31 9.72
N GLY A 94 13.38 35.77 8.64
CA GLY A 94 12.06 36.17 8.15
C GLY A 94 10.87 35.49 8.85
N ASP A 95 11.11 34.47 9.68
CA ASP A 95 10.09 33.74 10.45
C ASP A 95 9.96 34.27 11.88
N VAL A 96 10.80 35.23 12.26
CA VAL A 96 10.86 35.77 13.62
C VAL A 96 11.01 37.28 13.59
N GLN A 97 10.59 37.91 14.67
CA GLN A 97 10.82 39.33 14.92
C GLN A 97 11.06 39.53 16.42
N SER A 98 11.87 40.53 16.78
CA SER A 98 12.10 40.88 18.18
C SER A 98 10.85 41.50 18.80
N THR A 99 10.56 41.13 20.04
CA THR A 99 9.46 41.76 20.81
C THR A 99 9.89 43.07 21.49
N GLY A 100 11.20 43.35 21.51
CA GLY A 100 11.79 44.57 22.06
C GLY A 100 12.38 45.48 21.00
N SER A 101 13.15 46.49 21.44
CA SER A 101 13.91 47.39 20.56
C SER A 101 15.24 46.80 20.10
N ALA A 102 15.59 45.60 20.55
CA ALA A 102 16.81 44.91 20.16
C ALA A 102 16.64 44.30 18.76
N SER A 103 17.68 44.40 17.93
CA SER A 103 17.75 43.65 16.67
C SER A 103 17.67 42.14 16.94
N VAL A 104 17.20 41.39 15.95
CA VAL A 104 17.20 39.93 16.00
C VAL A 104 18.65 39.45 16.10
N ALA A 105 18.96 38.70 17.15
CA ALA A 105 20.28 38.09 17.36
C ALA A 105 20.29 36.63 16.88
N ALA A 106 21.47 36.01 16.81
CA ALA A 106 21.64 34.60 16.46
C ALA A 106 20.84 33.64 17.37
N THR A 107 20.62 34.01 18.63
CA THR A 107 19.82 33.23 19.58
C THR A 107 18.68 34.08 20.15
N GLY A 108 17.51 33.47 20.28
CA GLY A 108 16.37 34.05 20.97
C GLY A 108 15.51 33.03 21.68
N THR A 109 14.45 33.52 22.30
CA THR A 109 13.49 32.69 23.05
C THR A 109 12.07 33.02 22.64
N ILE A 110 11.25 32.00 22.39
CA ILE A 110 9.81 32.12 22.15
C ILE A 110 9.10 31.21 23.16
N GLY A 111 8.56 31.79 24.22
CA GLY A 111 8.12 31.01 25.39
C GLY A 111 9.28 30.21 25.98
N ASP A 112 9.09 28.90 26.12
CA ASP A 112 10.11 27.97 26.61
C ASP A 112 11.04 27.42 25.50
N THR A 113 10.75 27.74 24.23
CA THR A 113 11.53 27.26 23.08
C THR A 113 12.74 28.15 22.84
N THR A 114 13.93 27.54 22.81
CA THR A 114 15.15 28.23 22.34
C THR A 114 15.13 28.30 20.82
N VAL A 115 15.39 29.47 20.25
CA VAL A 115 15.42 29.68 18.81
C VAL A 115 16.83 30.04 18.37
N LEU A 116 17.36 29.28 17.42
CA LEU A 116 18.54 29.68 16.66
C LEU A 116 18.08 30.33 15.36
N VAL A 117 18.47 31.58 15.13
CA VAL A 117 18.03 32.34 13.97
C VAL A 117 19.09 32.27 12.87
N THR A 118 18.72 31.70 11.72
CA THR A 118 19.56 31.75 10.51
C THR A 118 19.30 33.05 9.74
N ASP A 119 20.35 33.74 9.34
CA ASP A 119 20.23 34.94 8.51
C ASP A 119 19.80 34.53 7.09
N ALA A 120 18.59 34.93 6.69
CA ALA A 120 18.01 34.54 5.42
C ALA A 120 18.82 35.03 4.21
N ARG A 121 19.45 36.20 4.29
CA ARG A 121 20.21 36.77 3.17
C ARG A 121 21.54 36.03 2.99
N VAL A 122 22.24 35.76 4.08
CA VAL A 122 23.48 34.99 4.10
C VAL A 122 23.21 33.55 3.68
N SER A 123 22.14 32.94 4.18
CA SER A 123 21.74 31.56 3.81
C SER A 123 21.46 31.45 2.31
N ALA A 124 20.74 32.41 1.71
CA ALA A 124 20.48 32.42 0.27
C ALA A 124 21.77 32.58 -0.57
N LEU A 125 22.74 33.39 -0.11
CA LEU A 125 24.02 33.55 -0.81
C LEU A 125 24.91 32.30 -0.69
N VAL A 126 24.87 31.64 0.46
CA VAL A 126 25.53 30.33 0.66
C VAL A 126 24.92 29.29 -0.28
N ASP A 127 23.59 29.23 -0.38
CA ASP A 127 22.91 28.31 -1.29
C ASP A 127 23.24 28.59 -2.76
N GLN A 128 23.22 29.86 -3.19
CA GLN A 128 23.65 30.26 -4.53
C GLN A 128 25.09 29.86 -4.85
N ALA A 129 26.00 29.97 -3.87
CA ALA A 129 27.37 29.52 -4.05
C ALA A 129 27.46 27.98 -4.16
N LEU A 130 26.71 27.24 -3.37
CA LEU A 130 26.73 25.76 -3.38
C LEU A 130 26.06 25.16 -4.62
N SER A 131 25.05 25.83 -5.16
CA SER A 131 24.32 25.44 -6.39
C SER A 131 24.96 25.97 -7.68
N ALA A 132 26.00 26.81 -7.59
CA ALA A 132 26.65 27.40 -8.75
C ALA A 132 27.31 26.34 -9.67
N GLU A 133 26.81 26.25 -10.91
CA GLU A 133 27.34 25.35 -11.94
C GLU A 133 28.64 25.87 -12.58
N THR A 134 28.91 27.17 -12.50
CA THR A 134 30.10 27.81 -13.11
C THR A 134 30.94 28.55 -12.08
N ASP A 135 32.23 28.71 -12.35
CA ASP A 135 33.14 29.47 -11.48
C ASP A 135 32.80 30.96 -11.44
N GLU A 136 32.23 31.50 -12.53
CA GLU A 136 31.73 32.87 -12.57
C GLU A 136 30.55 33.06 -11.62
N ALA A 137 29.54 32.17 -11.68
CA ALA A 137 28.40 32.22 -10.77
C ALA A 137 28.84 32.05 -9.31
N PHE A 138 29.79 31.13 -9.06
CA PHE A 138 30.37 30.93 -7.74
C PHE A 138 31.09 32.19 -7.22
N GLY A 139 31.93 32.81 -8.07
CA GLY A 139 32.66 34.03 -7.72
C GLY A 139 31.74 35.22 -7.44
N ILE A 140 30.63 35.36 -8.18
CA ILE A 140 29.61 36.38 -7.94
C ILE A 140 28.95 36.15 -6.57
N ALA A 141 28.50 34.92 -6.27
CA ALA A 141 27.87 34.59 -5.00
C ALA A 141 28.82 34.83 -3.82
N LEU A 142 30.09 34.43 -3.94
CA LEU A 142 31.10 34.65 -2.91
C LEU A 142 31.42 36.13 -2.68
N ALA A 143 31.52 36.93 -3.75
CA ALA A 143 31.74 38.37 -3.63
C ALA A 143 30.57 39.06 -2.91
N GLN A 144 29.34 38.66 -3.21
CA GLN A 144 28.14 39.17 -2.53
C GLN A 144 28.11 38.73 -1.07
N LEU A 145 28.39 37.45 -0.77
CA LEU A 145 28.47 36.92 0.59
C LEU A 145 29.52 37.67 1.42
N SER A 146 30.72 37.83 0.88
CA SER A 146 31.82 38.58 1.50
C SER A 146 31.41 40.03 1.79
N ALA A 147 30.78 40.71 0.84
CA ALA A 147 30.29 42.08 1.02
C ALA A 147 29.19 42.17 2.09
N THR A 148 28.27 41.21 2.14
CA THR A 148 27.22 41.14 3.18
C THR A 148 27.82 40.95 4.56
N LEU A 149 28.74 39.99 4.73
CA LEU A 149 29.42 39.77 6.02
C LEU A 149 30.30 40.96 6.42
N ALA A 150 30.94 41.63 5.46
CA ALA A 150 31.75 42.83 5.73
C ALA A 150 30.90 44.04 6.16
N ALA A 151 29.66 44.12 5.70
CA ALA A 151 28.72 45.15 6.13
C ALA A 151 28.21 44.85 7.54
N ASP A 152 27.91 43.59 7.84
CA ASP A 152 27.49 43.13 9.17
C ASP A 152 28.58 43.38 10.23
N ALA A 153 29.82 42.95 9.96
CA ALA A 153 30.97 43.18 10.84
C ALA A 153 31.26 44.67 11.11
N ARG A 154 30.87 45.58 10.20
CA ARG A 154 30.98 47.03 10.42
C ARG A 154 29.84 47.59 11.26
N ALA A 155 28.67 46.97 11.21
CA ALA A 155 27.50 47.42 11.95
C ALA A 155 27.60 47.06 13.43
N ALA A 156 28.13 45.87 13.75
CA ALA A 156 28.30 45.41 15.11
C ALA A 156 29.54 44.49 15.24
N ASP A 157 30.48 44.87 16.12
CA ASP A 157 31.64 44.03 16.43
C ASP A 157 31.21 42.79 17.22
N GLY A 158 31.75 41.62 16.86
CA GLY A 158 31.42 40.34 17.48
C GLY A 158 29.99 39.82 17.22
N HIS A 159 29.27 40.36 16.23
CA HIS A 159 27.97 39.84 15.84
C HIS A 159 28.08 38.42 15.28
N VAL A 160 27.23 37.51 15.78
CA VAL A 160 27.22 36.12 15.33
C VAL A 160 26.19 35.97 14.21
N VAL A 161 26.63 35.47 13.07
CA VAL A 161 25.79 35.18 11.91
C VAL A 161 25.71 33.67 11.73
N VAL A 162 24.49 33.15 11.65
CA VAL A 162 24.25 31.73 11.37
C VAL A 162 23.71 31.59 9.96
N ALA A 163 24.39 30.83 9.11
CA ALA A 163 23.89 30.45 7.80
C ALA A 163 23.23 29.07 7.86
N GLY A 164 21.97 28.98 7.42
CA GLY A 164 21.31 27.72 7.17
C GLY A 164 21.69 27.18 5.80
N LEU A 165 22.03 25.91 5.71
CA LEU A 165 22.12 25.22 4.41
C LEU A 165 20.70 24.82 4.00
N GLU A 166 20.33 25.05 2.74
CA GLU A 166 19.06 24.48 2.26
C GLU A 166 19.10 22.95 2.29
N ARG A 167 18.00 22.26 2.01
CA ARG A 167 17.94 20.79 2.05
C ARG A 167 18.05 20.13 0.66
N GLY A 168 18.29 20.92 -0.38
CA GLY A 168 18.46 20.49 -1.77
C GLY A 168 19.91 20.40 -2.27
N TRP A 169 20.88 20.98 -1.54
CA TRP A 169 22.29 21.08 -1.96
C TRP A 169 23.06 19.76 -2.08
N ALA A 170 22.53 18.65 -1.54
CA ALA A 170 23.29 17.44 -1.26
C ALA A 170 23.67 16.59 -2.50
N ALA A 171 23.58 17.08 -3.74
CA ALA A 171 23.73 16.20 -4.91
C ALA A 171 24.66 16.64 -6.06
N SER A 172 25.17 17.89 -6.17
CA SER A 172 25.78 18.30 -7.46
C SER A 172 27.11 19.07 -7.43
N GLY A 173 27.40 19.90 -6.43
CA GLY A 173 28.43 20.95 -6.62
C GLY A 173 29.87 20.64 -6.18
N GLY A 174 30.09 19.86 -5.12
CA GLY A 174 31.44 19.68 -4.53
C GLY A 174 32.12 20.98 -4.04
N ARG A 175 31.43 22.14 -4.07
CA ARG A 175 31.99 23.47 -3.76
C ARG A 175 31.99 23.82 -2.27
N LEU A 176 31.47 22.95 -1.40
CA LEU A 176 31.42 23.21 0.05
C LEU A 176 32.81 23.52 0.63
N GLY A 177 33.84 22.74 0.26
CA GLY A 177 35.20 23.01 0.69
C GLY A 177 35.70 24.39 0.27
N GLN A 178 35.52 24.74 -1.01
CA GLN A 178 35.90 26.06 -1.56
C GLN A 178 35.18 27.22 -0.86
N LEU A 179 33.88 27.05 -0.58
CA LEU A 179 33.10 28.05 0.14
C LEU A 179 33.60 28.23 1.58
N LEU A 180 33.87 27.13 2.29
CA LEU A 180 34.39 27.18 3.65
C LEU A 180 35.79 27.83 3.70
N ASP A 181 36.69 27.46 2.80
CA ASP A 181 38.03 28.07 2.69
C ASP A 181 37.93 29.57 2.42
N ALA A 182 37.01 29.98 1.55
CA ALA A 182 36.81 31.38 1.21
C ALA A 182 36.24 32.18 2.40
N ILE A 183 35.31 31.62 3.17
CA ILE A 183 34.76 32.24 4.38
C ILE A 183 35.85 32.33 5.47
N GLN A 184 36.64 31.27 5.67
CA GLN A 184 37.75 31.25 6.63
C GLN A 184 38.87 32.24 6.28
N GLY A 185 39.03 32.57 5.00
CA GLY A 185 40.01 33.55 4.53
C GLY A 185 39.59 35.02 4.67
N LEU A 186 38.36 35.31 5.10
CA LEU A 186 37.88 36.68 5.25
C LEU A 186 38.55 37.37 6.46
N PRO A 187 39.16 38.56 6.30
CA PRO A 187 39.92 39.21 7.36
C PRO A 187 39.05 39.89 8.45
N PHE A 188 37.72 39.80 8.33
CA PHE A 188 36.75 40.49 9.18
C PHE A 188 35.69 39.54 9.77
N SER A 189 35.89 38.22 9.65
CA SER A 189 34.99 37.22 10.22
C SER A 189 35.76 35.99 10.68
N ASP A 190 35.40 35.45 11.83
CA ASP A 190 35.90 34.18 12.34
C ASP A 190 34.84 33.09 12.19
N THR A 191 35.24 31.88 11.82
CA THR A 191 34.34 30.72 11.84
C THR A 191 34.32 30.08 13.23
N ALA A 192 33.14 29.63 13.67
CA ALA A 192 32.96 29.03 14.99
C ALA A 192 32.06 27.78 14.91
N GLN A 193 32.15 26.94 15.94
CA GLN A 193 31.22 25.81 16.10
C GLN A 193 29.81 26.32 16.42
N LEU A 194 28.78 25.56 16.04
CA LEU A 194 27.38 25.93 16.27
C LEU A 194 27.05 26.21 17.75
N GLY A 195 27.72 25.54 18.68
CA GLY A 195 27.60 25.79 20.12
C GLY A 195 27.94 27.23 20.54
N ALA A 196 28.82 27.91 19.80
CA ALA A 196 29.14 29.32 20.06
C ALA A 196 27.95 30.25 19.75
N ALA A 197 27.13 29.90 18.75
CA ALA A 197 25.91 30.64 18.47
C ALA A 197 24.92 30.52 19.62
N PHE A 198 24.72 29.32 20.17
CA PHE A 198 23.87 29.09 21.35
C PHE A 198 24.37 29.76 22.63
N ALA A 199 25.66 30.10 22.71
CA ALA A 199 26.23 30.81 23.85
C ALA A 199 25.99 32.33 23.79
N THR A 200 25.43 32.85 22.70
CA THR A 200 25.05 34.27 22.60
C THR A 200 23.87 34.60 23.52
N ALA A 201 23.83 35.84 24.02
CA ALA A 201 22.75 36.28 24.90
C ALA A 201 21.40 36.23 24.15
N PRO A 202 20.41 35.47 24.64
CA PRO A 202 19.14 35.33 23.94
C PRO A 202 18.30 36.62 23.99
N VAL A 203 17.63 36.92 22.88
CA VAL A 203 16.65 38.01 22.78
C VAL A 203 15.22 37.44 22.74
N PRO A 204 14.21 38.06 23.40
CA PRO A 204 12.83 37.59 23.29
C PRO A 204 12.26 37.83 21.89
N LEU A 205 11.77 36.76 21.26
CA LEU A 205 11.24 36.76 19.89
C LEU A 205 9.75 36.44 19.87
N GLN A 206 9.12 36.74 18.75
CA GLN A 206 7.80 36.24 18.37
C GLN A 206 7.86 35.72 16.93
N VAL A 207 7.05 34.70 16.63
CA VAL A 207 6.94 34.14 15.28
C VAL A 207 6.26 35.15 14.36
N VAL A 208 6.75 35.24 13.12
CA VAL A 208 6.04 35.84 12.00
C VAL A 208 5.34 34.70 11.28
N ASP A 209 4.01 34.65 11.37
CA ASP A 209 3.23 33.53 10.85
C ASP A 209 3.27 33.48 9.31
N HIS A 210 3.76 32.37 8.77
CA HIS A 210 3.70 32.02 7.35
C HIS A 210 2.88 30.74 7.18
N PRO A 211 1.53 30.84 7.21
CA PRO A 211 0.67 29.66 7.14
C PRO A 211 0.76 28.98 5.78
N GLU A 212 0.66 27.66 5.82
CA GLU A 212 0.62 26.82 4.63
C GLU A 212 -0.72 26.88 3.91
N ASP A 213 -0.68 26.67 2.60
CA ASP A 213 -1.90 26.61 1.79
C ASP A 213 -2.81 25.48 2.27
N ALA A 214 -4.10 25.80 2.50
CA ALA A 214 -5.07 24.85 3.04
C ALA A 214 -5.27 23.63 2.12
N THR A 215 -5.15 23.80 0.80
CA THR A 215 -5.23 22.71 -0.17
C THR A 215 -4.05 21.76 0.00
N ARG A 216 -2.85 22.32 0.21
CA ARG A 216 -1.65 21.52 0.47
C ARG A 216 -1.78 20.71 1.76
N VAL A 217 -2.27 21.34 2.84
CA VAL A 217 -2.53 20.67 4.12
C VAL A 217 -3.53 19.51 3.95
N GLN A 218 -4.63 19.75 3.24
CA GLN A 218 -5.63 18.71 2.98
C GLN A 218 -5.05 17.55 2.17
N ARG A 219 -4.26 17.82 1.11
CA ARG A 219 -3.61 16.76 0.32
C ARG A 219 -2.69 15.88 1.16
N VAL A 220 -1.93 16.45 2.10
CA VAL A 220 -1.10 15.68 3.03
C VAL A 220 -1.95 14.82 3.95
N ALA A 221 -3.03 15.37 4.51
CA ALA A 221 -3.96 14.61 5.35
C ALA A 221 -4.61 13.44 4.59
N ASP A 222 -5.03 13.67 3.34
CA ASP A 222 -5.58 12.64 2.45
C ASP A 222 -4.54 11.56 2.15
N ALA A 223 -3.29 11.95 1.87
CA ALA A 223 -2.21 11.00 1.59
C ALA A 223 -1.86 10.12 2.80
N MET A 224 -1.91 10.67 4.02
CA MET A 224 -1.74 9.92 5.27
C MET A 224 -2.93 8.98 5.55
N SER A 225 -4.15 9.44 5.28
CA SER A 225 -5.34 8.59 5.36
C SER A 225 -5.28 7.42 4.38
N LEU A 226 -4.79 7.68 3.17
CA LEU A 226 -4.58 6.67 2.13
C LEU A 226 -3.47 5.68 2.51
N GLU A 227 -2.39 6.15 3.12
CA GLU A 227 -1.36 5.25 3.69
C GLU A 227 -1.97 4.30 4.73
N ALA A 228 -2.79 4.82 5.66
CA ALA A 228 -3.45 3.98 6.66
C ALA A 228 -4.40 2.94 6.04
N GLN A 229 -5.06 3.28 4.93
CA GLN A 229 -5.88 2.33 4.17
C GLN A 229 -5.03 1.24 3.51
N VAL A 230 -3.88 1.58 2.93
CA VAL A 230 -2.93 0.61 2.37
C VAL A 230 -2.34 -0.29 3.45
N ASP A 231 -1.96 0.25 4.62
CA ASP A 231 -1.50 -0.53 5.77
C ASP A 231 -2.57 -1.53 6.25
N ALA A 232 -3.83 -1.09 6.24
CA ALA A 232 -4.97 -1.93 6.60
C ALA A 232 -5.21 -3.04 5.56
N PHE A 233 -5.13 -2.72 4.27
CA PHE A 233 -5.24 -3.67 3.15
C PHE A 233 -4.11 -4.71 3.18
N ALA A 234 -2.87 -4.29 3.47
CA ALA A 234 -1.69 -5.15 3.51
C ALA A 234 -1.80 -6.28 4.54
N LYS A 235 -2.70 -6.20 5.52
CA LYS A 235 -2.97 -7.32 6.45
C LYS A 235 -3.57 -8.56 5.77
N ALA A 236 -4.04 -8.44 4.52
CA ALA A 236 -4.57 -9.55 3.74
C ALA A 236 -3.51 -10.35 2.96
N VAL A 237 -2.25 -9.88 2.89
CA VAL A 237 -1.16 -10.54 2.16
C VAL A 237 -0.19 -11.25 3.11
N GLU A 238 0.62 -12.16 2.56
CA GLU A 238 1.63 -12.91 3.33
C GLU A 238 2.80 -12.04 3.81
N ARG A 239 3.30 -11.13 2.97
CA ARG A 239 4.39 -10.19 3.29
C ARG A 239 3.92 -8.74 3.18
N PRO A 240 3.26 -8.20 4.23
CA PRO A 240 2.75 -6.83 4.24
C PRO A 240 3.85 -5.79 4.04
N GLU A 241 5.05 -6.04 4.56
CA GLU A 241 6.19 -5.11 4.53
C GLU A 241 6.66 -4.74 3.12
N LEU A 242 6.43 -5.61 2.13
CA LEU A 242 6.75 -5.32 0.73
C LEU A 242 5.83 -4.25 0.13
N ILE A 243 4.60 -4.13 0.66
CA ILE A 243 3.63 -3.12 0.24
C ILE A 243 3.81 -1.86 1.08
N THR A 244 3.80 -1.99 2.41
CA THR A 244 3.82 -0.84 3.33
C THR A 244 5.15 -0.08 3.29
N GLY A 245 6.27 -0.77 3.09
CA GLY A 245 7.59 -0.14 2.93
C GLY A 245 7.67 0.75 1.68
N GLN A 246 7.21 0.23 0.53
CA GLN A 246 7.16 1.00 -0.70
C GLN A 246 6.20 2.19 -0.59
N GLN A 247 5.01 1.97 -0.03
CA GLN A 247 4.02 3.02 0.17
C GLN A 247 4.56 4.17 1.04
N ARG A 248 5.19 3.82 2.18
CA ARG A 248 5.81 4.79 3.09
C ARG A 248 6.91 5.59 2.40
N MET A 249 7.75 4.94 1.62
CA MET A 249 8.81 5.63 0.86
C MET A 249 8.23 6.64 -0.13
N LEU A 250 7.16 6.29 -0.83
CA LEU A 250 6.50 7.18 -1.78
C LEU A 250 5.84 8.37 -1.07
N LEU A 251 5.17 8.14 0.06
CA LEU A 251 4.62 9.21 0.88
C LEU A 251 5.74 10.16 1.35
N LEU A 252 6.85 9.64 1.87
CA LEU A 252 7.99 10.47 2.28
C LEU A 252 8.56 11.29 1.11
N ALA A 253 8.56 10.72 -0.11
CA ALA A 253 8.97 11.44 -1.31
C ALA A 253 8.00 12.59 -1.67
N THR A 254 6.69 12.45 -1.41
CA THR A 254 5.72 13.54 -1.62
C THR A 254 5.83 14.65 -0.58
N LEU A 255 6.35 14.35 0.62
CA LEU A 255 6.56 15.29 1.72
C LEU A 255 7.93 16.00 1.70
N SER A 256 8.74 15.76 0.67
CA SER A 256 10.09 16.32 0.56
C SER A 256 10.08 17.84 0.37
N ASN A 257 10.99 18.54 1.06
CA ASN A 257 11.21 19.98 0.87
C ASN A 257 11.74 20.34 -0.54
N ARG A 258 12.18 19.36 -1.34
CA ARG A 258 12.64 19.57 -2.73
C ARG A 258 11.58 20.19 -3.65
N TRP A 259 10.31 20.05 -3.27
CA TRP A 259 9.17 20.50 -4.05
C TRP A 259 8.85 21.98 -3.89
N ARG A 260 9.54 22.68 -3.00
CA ARG A 260 9.31 24.11 -2.76
C ARG A 260 9.57 24.96 -4.00
N ASP A 261 10.56 24.56 -4.79
CA ASP A 261 10.94 25.26 -6.02
C ASP A 261 10.24 24.68 -7.27
N ASP A 262 9.43 23.63 -7.10
CA ASP A 262 8.67 22.98 -8.17
C ASP A 262 7.24 22.57 -7.70
N PRO A 263 6.32 23.54 -7.56
CA PRO A 263 4.95 23.28 -7.13
C PRO A 263 4.16 22.38 -8.10
N ASP A 264 4.44 22.45 -9.41
CA ASP A 264 3.77 21.63 -10.43
C ASP A 264 4.24 20.17 -10.34
N GLY A 265 5.53 19.96 -10.09
CA GLY A 265 6.10 18.65 -9.80
C GLY A 265 5.54 18.03 -8.51
N LEU A 266 5.30 18.85 -7.48
CA LEU A 266 4.64 18.40 -6.25
C LEU A 266 3.26 17.81 -6.53
N VAL A 267 2.42 18.54 -7.26
CA VAL A 267 1.06 18.10 -7.61
C VAL A 267 1.13 16.80 -8.41
N THR A 268 2.01 16.74 -9.40
CA THR A 268 2.21 15.55 -10.25
C THR A 268 2.56 14.30 -9.41
N ILE A 269 3.47 14.44 -8.44
CA ILE A 269 3.88 13.31 -7.59
C ILE A 269 2.82 12.94 -6.56
N GLN A 270 2.06 13.91 -6.02
CA GLN A 270 0.94 13.63 -5.13
C GLN A 270 -0.21 12.91 -5.84
N ASP A 271 -0.54 13.33 -7.07
CA ASP A 271 -1.55 12.67 -7.90
C ASP A 271 -1.08 11.26 -8.29
N GLY A 272 0.21 11.09 -8.61
CA GLY A 272 0.82 9.79 -8.87
C GLY A 272 0.79 8.84 -7.67
N TYR A 273 1.09 9.34 -6.47
CA TYR A 273 0.98 8.57 -5.22
C TYR A 273 -0.47 8.09 -4.98
N THR A 274 -1.44 8.98 -5.17
CA THR A 274 -2.86 8.66 -5.02
C THR A 274 -3.30 7.59 -6.02
N ALA A 275 -2.99 7.77 -7.30
CA ALA A 275 -3.33 6.80 -8.34
C ALA A 275 -2.69 5.42 -8.11
N GLN A 276 -1.45 5.39 -7.63
CA GLN A 276 -0.77 4.13 -7.30
C GLN A 276 -1.42 3.41 -6.12
N ALA A 277 -1.80 4.15 -5.07
CA ALA A 277 -2.49 3.58 -3.92
C ALA A 277 -3.89 3.09 -4.29
N ASP A 278 -4.64 3.84 -5.10
CA ASP A 278 -5.96 3.42 -5.59
C ASP A 278 -5.88 2.14 -6.44
N ALA A 279 -4.91 2.07 -7.36
CA ALA A 279 -4.65 0.87 -8.15
C ALA A 279 -4.30 -0.33 -7.26
N LEU A 280 -3.48 -0.10 -6.22
CA LEU A 280 -3.14 -1.12 -5.24
C LEU A 280 -4.36 -1.60 -4.44
N LEU A 281 -5.19 -0.69 -3.93
CA LEU A 281 -6.41 -1.04 -3.18
C LEU A 281 -7.45 -1.75 -4.06
N GLY A 282 -7.45 -1.48 -5.37
CA GLY A 282 -8.27 -2.14 -6.38
C GLY A 282 -7.73 -3.47 -6.90
N SER A 283 -6.50 -3.86 -6.55
CA SER A 283 -5.83 -5.07 -7.07
C SER A 283 -6.49 -6.40 -6.68
N VAL A 284 -7.37 -6.38 -5.66
CA VAL A 284 -8.13 -7.54 -5.21
C VAL A 284 -9.61 -7.23 -5.37
N ALA A 285 -10.29 -7.99 -6.23
CA ALA A 285 -11.66 -7.67 -6.64
C ALA A 285 -12.54 -8.91 -6.77
N ILE A 286 -13.85 -8.70 -6.60
CA ILE A 286 -14.86 -9.71 -6.92
C ILE A 286 -15.17 -9.62 -8.42
N THR A 287 -14.99 -10.72 -9.16
CA THR A 287 -15.19 -10.74 -10.62
C THR A 287 -16.51 -11.39 -11.06
N THR A 288 -17.16 -12.17 -10.19
CA THR A 288 -18.45 -12.79 -10.52
C THR A 288 -19.58 -11.77 -10.49
N ARG A 289 -20.26 -11.56 -11.63
CA ARG A 289 -21.44 -10.68 -11.72
C ARG A 289 -22.79 -11.42 -11.77
N GLN A 290 -22.85 -12.64 -12.31
CA GLN A 290 -24.09 -13.42 -12.42
C GLN A 290 -23.87 -14.87 -11.98
N ASN A 291 -24.78 -15.41 -11.17
CA ASN A 291 -24.73 -16.82 -10.77
C ASN A 291 -26.13 -17.46 -10.70
N THR A 292 -26.27 -18.69 -11.22
CA THR A 292 -27.54 -19.43 -11.13
C THR A 292 -27.45 -20.44 -9.99
N VAL A 293 -28.28 -20.28 -8.95
CA VAL A 293 -28.29 -21.19 -7.79
C VAL A 293 -29.44 -22.19 -7.91
N ILE A 294 -29.12 -23.42 -8.31
CA ILE A 294 -30.12 -24.47 -8.54
C ILE A 294 -30.36 -25.26 -7.25
N SER A 295 -31.40 -24.92 -6.47
CA SER A 295 -31.98 -25.67 -5.33
C SER A 295 -31.08 -26.16 -4.19
N ASP A 296 -31.74 -26.35 -3.03
CA ASP A 296 -31.49 -27.05 -1.74
C ASP A 296 -30.06 -27.34 -1.20
N THR A 297 -29.01 -27.30 -2.01
CA THR A 297 -27.60 -27.51 -1.61
C THR A 297 -26.57 -26.78 -2.50
N THR A 298 -27.00 -26.03 -3.52
CA THR A 298 -26.05 -25.40 -4.45
C THR A 298 -25.48 -24.11 -3.85
N SER A 299 -24.17 -24.14 -3.55
CA SER A 299 -23.43 -23.01 -3.00
C SER A 299 -23.29 -21.89 -4.03
N LEU A 300 -23.59 -20.66 -3.64
CA LEU A 300 -23.18 -19.47 -4.37
C LEU A 300 -21.67 -19.54 -4.57
N LEU A 301 -21.22 -19.42 -5.82
CA LEU A 301 -19.80 -19.36 -6.18
C LEU A 301 -19.45 -17.90 -6.48
N VAL A 302 -18.47 -17.36 -5.77
CA VAL A 302 -17.96 -15.99 -6.01
C VAL A 302 -16.48 -16.09 -6.33
N ASN A 303 -16.10 -15.59 -7.51
CA ASN A 303 -14.73 -15.53 -7.95
C ASN A 303 -14.09 -14.22 -7.44
N VAL A 304 -12.89 -14.38 -6.91
CA VAL A 304 -12.04 -13.28 -6.46
C VAL A 304 -10.76 -13.31 -7.29
N SER A 305 -10.37 -12.17 -7.86
CA SER A 305 -9.10 -11.98 -8.54
C SER A 305 -8.09 -11.29 -7.63
N ASN A 306 -6.81 -11.54 -7.89
CA ASN A 306 -5.68 -10.92 -7.22
C ASN A 306 -4.61 -10.57 -8.26
N GLU A 307 -4.34 -9.28 -8.42
CA GLU A 307 -3.33 -8.74 -9.34
C GLU A 307 -1.97 -8.50 -8.65
N LEU A 308 -1.84 -8.82 -7.36
CA LEU A 308 -0.59 -8.68 -6.61
C LEU A 308 0.43 -9.79 -6.95
N ASP A 309 1.70 -9.47 -6.73
CA ASP A 309 2.84 -10.41 -6.82
C ASP A 309 2.90 -11.45 -5.69
N GLN A 310 1.91 -11.46 -4.79
CA GLN A 310 1.84 -12.39 -3.68
C GLN A 310 0.41 -12.88 -3.42
N PRO A 311 0.25 -14.07 -2.81
CA PRO A 311 -1.05 -14.56 -2.41
C PRO A 311 -1.77 -13.63 -1.44
N VAL A 312 -3.09 -13.59 -1.55
CA VAL A 312 -4.00 -12.82 -0.70
C VAL A 312 -4.99 -13.75 -0.01
N THR A 313 -5.13 -13.63 1.30
CA THR A 313 -6.14 -14.35 2.08
C THR A 313 -7.24 -13.39 2.52
N VAL A 314 -8.44 -13.59 1.98
CA VAL A 314 -9.62 -12.75 2.26
C VAL A 314 -10.78 -13.56 2.79
N ARG A 315 -11.61 -12.90 3.59
CA ARG A 315 -12.89 -13.39 4.05
C ARG A 315 -14.00 -12.80 3.18
N LEU A 316 -14.70 -13.67 2.48
CA LEU A 316 -15.90 -13.35 1.73
C LEU A 316 -17.14 -13.50 2.62
N SER A 317 -17.95 -12.44 2.67
CA SER A 317 -19.26 -12.43 3.31
C SER A 317 -20.33 -12.00 2.31
N ILE A 318 -21.56 -12.44 2.56
CA ILE A 318 -22.74 -12.07 1.77
C ILE A 318 -23.65 -11.22 2.65
N ILE A 319 -24.13 -10.09 2.11
CA ILE A 319 -25.13 -9.24 2.71
C ILE A 319 -26.43 -9.49 1.96
N ALA A 320 -27.43 -10.04 2.65
CA ALA A 320 -28.72 -10.34 2.06
C ALA A 320 -29.54 -9.05 1.88
N GLY A 321 -29.98 -8.78 0.64
CA GLY A 321 -30.89 -7.66 0.34
C GLY A 321 -32.37 -7.96 0.63
N SER A 322 -32.71 -9.20 0.99
CA SER A 322 -34.10 -9.62 1.26
C SER A 322 -34.18 -10.76 2.28
N GLY A 323 -35.33 -10.94 2.92
CA GLY A 323 -35.59 -12.05 3.84
C GLY A 323 -35.76 -13.44 3.18
N ARG A 324 -35.43 -13.57 1.89
CA ARG A 324 -35.56 -14.82 1.12
C ARG A 324 -34.38 -15.77 1.28
N ILE A 325 -33.25 -15.26 1.80
CA ILE A 325 -32.00 -15.99 2.01
C ILE A 325 -31.55 -15.74 3.45
N ARG A 326 -31.04 -16.78 4.11
CA ARG A 326 -30.27 -16.66 5.35
C ARG A 326 -28.80 -16.85 5.02
N VAL A 327 -27.96 -15.96 5.54
CA VAL A 327 -26.50 -16.06 5.46
C VAL A 327 -26.02 -16.78 6.72
N ASP A 328 -25.43 -17.96 6.57
CA ASP A 328 -25.06 -18.81 7.72
C ASP A 328 -23.59 -18.60 8.16
N GLY A 329 -22.83 -17.78 7.43
CA GLY A 329 -21.45 -17.46 7.76
C GLY A 329 -20.67 -16.78 6.61
N SER A 330 -19.35 -16.93 6.66
CA SER A 330 -18.40 -16.38 5.67
C SER A 330 -17.46 -17.47 5.17
N ALA A 331 -16.90 -17.31 3.98
CA ALA A 331 -15.87 -18.20 3.45
C ALA A 331 -14.50 -17.52 3.47
N LEU A 332 -13.46 -18.23 3.92
CA LEU A 332 -12.07 -17.81 3.73
C LEU A 332 -11.56 -18.37 2.40
N VAL A 333 -10.87 -17.54 1.62
CA VAL A 333 -10.26 -17.93 0.36
C VAL A 333 -8.85 -17.34 0.28
N THR A 334 -7.90 -18.17 -0.14
CA THR A 334 -6.56 -17.70 -0.50
C THR A 334 -6.47 -17.69 -2.02
N VAL A 335 -6.24 -16.50 -2.58
CA VAL A 335 -6.12 -16.26 -4.01
C VAL A 335 -4.63 -16.19 -4.34
N PRO A 336 -4.11 -17.01 -5.27
CA PRO A 336 -2.70 -16.97 -5.66
C PRO A 336 -2.33 -15.62 -6.29
N ALA A 337 -1.04 -15.29 -6.32
CA ALA A 337 -0.51 -14.14 -7.05
C ALA A 337 -0.91 -14.19 -8.53
N HIS A 338 -1.26 -13.03 -9.12
CA HIS A 338 -1.68 -12.91 -10.53
C HIS A 338 -2.78 -13.91 -10.94
N GLY A 339 -3.70 -14.20 -10.03
CA GLY A 339 -4.57 -15.35 -10.14
C GLY A 339 -6.02 -15.07 -9.74
N SER A 340 -6.81 -16.15 -9.70
CA SER A 340 -8.19 -16.10 -9.25
C SER A 340 -8.54 -17.37 -8.48
N ALA A 341 -9.43 -17.23 -7.50
CA ALA A 341 -9.96 -18.35 -6.75
C ALA A 341 -11.44 -18.15 -6.45
N SER A 342 -12.17 -19.25 -6.32
CA SER A 342 -13.60 -19.22 -6.04
C SER A 342 -13.87 -19.52 -4.58
N ALA A 343 -14.69 -18.69 -3.95
CA ALA A 343 -15.19 -18.89 -2.59
C ALA A 343 -16.66 -19.34 -2.62
N ARG A 344 -17.04 -20.16 -1.63
CA ARG A 344 -18.38 -20.73 -1.48
C ARG A 344 -18.97 -20.35 -0.12
N PRO A 345 -19.53 -19.13 0.03
CA PRO A 345 -20.15 -18.73 1.29
C PRO A 345 -21.39 -19.61 1.58
N PRO A 346 -21.57 -20.06 2.83
CA PRO A 346 -22.72 -20.86 3.20
C PRO A 346 -23.98 -19.98 3.24
N ILE A 347 -24.93 -20.27 2.35
CA ILE A 347 -26.23 -19.62 2.29
C ILE A 347 -27.35 -20.66 2.32
N THR A 348 -28.44 -20.34 3.01
CA THR A 348 -29.66 -21.15 3.04
C THR A 348 -30.79 -20.39 2.34
N SER A 349 -31.44 -21.04 1.39
CA SER A 349 -32.66 -20.51 0.76
C SER A 349 -33.88 -20.69 1.66
N ILE A 350 -34.71 -19.65 1.79
CA ILE A 350 -35.98 -19.68 2.53
C ILE A 350 -37.17 -19.69 1.57
N SER A 351 -37.10 -18.96 0.45
CA SER A 351 -38.24 -18.82 -0.47
C SER A 351 -37.80 -18.63 -1.93
N ASN A 352 -38.68 -19.01 -2.86
CA ASN A 352 -38.46 -18.87 -4.30
C ASN A 352 -38.38 -17.43 -4.78
N GLY A 353 -37.65 -17.23 -5.87
CA GLY A 353 -37.62 -15.99 -6.63
C GLY A 353 -36.21 -15.48 -6.91
N ASP A 354 -36.15 -14.38 -7.64
CA ASP A 354 -34.91 -13.70 -7.97
C ASP A 354 -34.50 -12.84 -6.77
N VAL A 355 -33.23 -12.95 -6.37
CA VAL A 355 -32.66 -12.20 -5.26
C VAL A 355 -31.33 -11.62 -5.68
N VAL A 356 -31.10 -10.34 -5.38
CA VAL A 356 -29.78 -9.74 -5.49
C VAL A 356 -29.17 -9.70 -4.09
N VAL A 357 -27.96 -10.25 -3.96
CA VAL A 357 -27.17 -10.17 -2.72
C VAL A 357 -25.91 -9.36 -2.97
N THR A 358 -25.36 -8.76 -1.93
CA THR A 358 -24.10 -8.01 -2.03
C THR A 358 -22.96 -8.84 -1.45
N ALA A 359 -21.98 -9.19 -2.27
CA ALA A 359 -20.76 -9.85 -1.84
C ALA A 359 -19.73 -8.79 -1.37
N ARG A 360 -19.08 -9.05 -0.24
CA ARG A 360 -18.08 -8.17 0.36
C ARG A 360 -16.85 -8.95 0.79
N LEU A 361 -15.66 -8.47 0.41
CA LEU A 361 -14.39 -9.00 0.89
C LEU A 361 -13.89 -8.20 2.09
N THR A 362 -13.27 -8.91 3.02
CA THR A 362 -12.60 -8.34 4.18
C THR A 362 -11.28 -9.07 4.42
N THR A 363 -10.41 -8.47 5.23
CA THR A 363 -9.24 -9.17 5.79
C THR A 363 -9.67 -10.44 6.55
N GLN A 364 -8.74 -11.36 6.78
CA GLN A 364 -9.04 -12.64 7.45
C GLN A 364 -9.72 -12.46 8.82
N ASP A 365 -9.32 -11.44 9.58
CA ASP A 365 -9.91 -11.08 10.88
C ASP A 365 -11.26 -10.34 10.76
N GLY A 366 -11.65 -9.95 9.54
CA GLY A 366 -12.90 -9.24 9.24
C GLY A 366 -12.88 -7.74 9.58
N SER A 367 -11.74 -7.18 9.97
CA SER A 367 -11.66 -5.80 10.47
C SER A 367 -11.68 -4.75 9.36
N VAL A 368 -11.14 -5.08 8.18
CA VAL A 368 -10.94 -4.13 7.08
C VAL A 368 -11.61 -4.67 5.83
N GLN A 369 -12.31 -3.80 5.09
CA GLN A 369 -12.87 -4.16 3.77
C GLN A 369 -11.78 -4.15 2.70
N ILE A 370 -11.83 -5.12 1.81
CA ILE A 370 -10.92 -5.24 0.67
C ILE A 370 -11.73 -5.03 -0.62
N GLY A 371 -11.29 -4.09 -1.45
CA GLY A 371 -11.96 -3.74 -2.70
C GLY A 371 -13.42 -3.29 -2.55
N GLU A 372 -14.09 -3.14 -3.69
CA GLU A 372 -15.50 -2.80 -3.74
C GLU A 372 -16.41 -4.01 -3.47
N SER A 373 -17.61 -3.73 -2.95
CA SER A 373 -18.65 -4.75 -2.83
C SER A 373 -19.35 -4.97 -4.17
N ALA A 374 -19.64 -6.21 -4.53
CA ALA A 374 -20.23 -6.56 -5.81
C ALA A 374 -21.66 -7.13 -5.66
N PRO A 375 -22.65 -6.67 -6.44
CA PRO A 375 -23.94 -7.31 -6.50
C PRO A 375 -23.83 -8.65 -7.22
N VAL A 376 -24.48 -9.69 -6.67
CA VAL A 376 -24.57 -11.01 -7.26
C VAL A 376 -26.05 -11.37 -7.39
N GLU A 377 -26.48 -11.52 -8.64
CA GLU A 377 -27.83 -11.98 -8.97
C GLU A 377 -27.94 -13.49 -8.70
N LEU A 378 -29.00 -13.89 -7.99
CA LEU A 378 -29.30 -15.27 -7.61
C LEU A 378 -30.71 -15.64 -8.07
N PHE A 379 -30.80 -16.74 -8.83
CA PHE A 379 -32.06 -17.34 -9.23
C PHE A 379 -32.39 -18.51 -8.32
N ILE A 380 -33.33 -18.36 -7.38
CA ILE A 380 -33.72 -19.44 -6.47
C ILE A 380 -34.88 -20.24 -7.04
N ARG A 381 -34.63 -21.51 -7.36
CA ARG A 381 -35.66 -22.52 -7.59
C ARG A 381 -35.66 -23.47 -6.40
N ALA A 382 -36.75 -23.62 -5.66
CA ALA A 382 -36.85 -24.63 -4.60
C ALA A 382 -37.22 -26.01 -5.18
N GLY A 383 -36.53 -27.04 -4.69
CA GLY A 383 -36.79 -28.44 -5.04
C GLY A 383 -38.00 -29.01 -4.28
N PHE A 384 -39.19 -28.41 -4.41
CA PHE A 384 -40.39 -28.93 -3.74
C PHE A 384 -40.89 -30.26 -4.34
N GLU A 385 -40.34 -30.66 -5.49
CA GLU A 385 -40.73 -31.85 -6.25
C GLU A 385 -40.65 -33.13 -5.41
N ALA A 386 -39.64 -33.27 -4.56
CA ALA A 386 -39.49 -34.45 -3.72
C ALA A 386 -40.61 -34.60 -2.69
N VAL A 387 -41.02 -33.51 -2.03
CA VAL A 387 -42.08 -33.55 -1.00
C VAL A 387 -43.44 -33.83 -1.64
N VAL A 388 -43.77 -33.14 -2.73
CA VAL A 388 -45.06 -33.33 -3.43
C VAL A 388 -45.12 -34.71 -4.07
N THR A 389 -44.03 -35.17 -4.68
CA THR A 389 -43.97 -36.52 -5.28
C THR A 389 -44.09 -37.59 -4.20
N THR A 390 -43.40 -37.44 -3.06
CA THR A 390 -43.48 -38.41 -1.96
C THR A 390 -44.88 -38.45 -1.36
N LEU A 391 -45.51 -37.29 -1.14
CA LEU A 391 -46.89 -37.22 -0.65
C LEU A 391 -47.88 -37.85 -1.64
N PHE A 392 -47.69 -37.59 -2.93
CA PHE A 392 -48.51 -38.16 -3.99
C PHE A 392 -48.36 -39.68 -4.09
N VAL A 393 -47.13 -40.20 -4.06
CA VAL A 393 -46.84 -41.64 -4.04
C VAL A 393 -47.45 -42.30 -2.80
N ALA A 394 -47.32 -41.67 -1.61
CA ALA A 394 -47.93 -42.16 -0.39
C ALA A 394 -49.47 -42.19 -0.46
N ALA A 395 -50.08 -41.14 -1.03
CA ALA A 395 -51.54 -41.08 -1.22
C ALA A 395 -52.03 -42.15 -2.20
N VAL A 396 -51.33 -42.36 -3.31
CA VAL A 396 -51.63 -43.42 -4.29
C VAL A 396 -51.49 -44.80 -3.65
N ALA A 397 -50.41 -45.04 -2.88
CA ALA A 397 -50.20 -46.30 -2.16
C ALA A 397 -51.32 -46.58 -1.14
N LEU A 398 -51.79 -45.56 -0.41
CA LEU A 398 -52.93 -45.66 0.51
C LEU A 398 -54.24 -45.99 -0.21
N LEU A 399 -54.52 -45.33 -1.34
CA LEU A 399 -55.72 -45.58 -2.15
C LEU A 399 -55.72 -47.00 -2.72
N PHE A 400 -54.59 -47.47 -3.24
CA PHE A 400 -54.44 -48.84 -3.73
C PHE A 400 -54.57 -49.87 -2.59
N GLY A 401 -53.90 -49.63 -1.46
CA GLY A 401 -54.00 -50.50 -0.28
C GLY A 401 -55.43 -50.61 0.25
N PHE A 402 -56.15 -49.49 0.33
CA PHE A 402 -57.54 -49.45 0.75
C PHE A 402 -58.47 -50.17 -0.24
N GLY A 403 -58.27 -49.97 -1.55
CA GLY A 403 -59.02 -50.65 -2.61
C GLY A 403 -58.86 -52.17 -2.55
N LEU A 404 -57.63 -52.64 -2.35
CA LEU A 404 -57.33 -54.07 -2.22
C LEU A 404 -57.96 -54.67 -0.96
N PHE A 405 -57.84 -53.99 0.18
CA PHE A 405 -58.48 -54.39 1.43
C PHE A 405 -60.01 -54.48 1.30
N ARG A 406 -60.64 -53.49 0.66
CA ARG A 406 -62.10 -53.46 0.41
C ARG A 406 -62.54 -54.60 -0.51
N SER A 407 -61.78 -54.90 -1.57
CA SER A 407 -62.04 -56.02 -2.48
C SER A 407 -62.00 -57.38 -1.75
N ILE A 408 -60.97 -57.61 -0.94
CA ILE A 408 -60.81 -58.85 -0.16
C ILE A 408 -61.93 -58.97 0.87
N ARG A 409 -62.30 -57.87 1.56
CA ARG A 409 -63.41 -57.87 2.52
C ARG A 409 -64.77 -58.13 1.87
N LYS A 410 -65.04 -57.59 0.68
CA LYS A 410 -66.27 -57.85 -0.08
C LYS A 410 -66.33 -59.33 -0.53
N ARG A 411 -65.22 -59.89 -1.02
CA ARG A 411 -65.13 -61.33 -1.36
C ARG A 411 -65.26 -62.24 -0.14
N ARG A 412 -64.71 -61.88 1.02
CA ARG A 412 -64.89 -62.65 2.27
C ARG A 412 -66.33 -62.58 2.79
N ARG A 413 -67.01 -61.44 2.66
CA ARG A 413 -68.46 -61.32 3.00
C ARG A 413 -69.35 -62.08 2.02
N ALA A 414 -69.00 -62.15 0.74
CA ALA A 414 -69.71 -62.98 -0.24
C ALA A 414 -69.51 -64.49 0.03
N ARG A 415 -68.28 -64.94 0.37
CA ARG A 415 -68.02 -66.33 0.80
C ARG A 415 -68.69 -66.69 2.13
N ALA A 416 -68.77 -65.76 3.08
CA ALA A 416 -69.49 -65.99 4.33
C ALA A 416 -71.01 -66.09 4.14
N ARG A 417 -71.59 -65.44 3.12
CA ARG A 417 -73.01 -65.60 2.75
C ARG A 417 -73.29 -66.91 2.00
N GLN A 418 -72.38 -67.38 1.14
CA GLN A 418 -72.50 -68.69 0.48
C GLN A 418 -72.37 -69.89 1.44
N LEU A 419 -71.62 -69.76 2.54
CA LEU A 419 -71.53 -70.78 3.59
C LEU A 419 -72.72 -70.75 4.59
N ALA A 420 -73.59 -69.75 4.52
CA ALA A 420 -74.73 -69.57 5.43
C ALA A 420 -76.10 -69.94 4.81
N GLY A 421 -76.16 -70.36 3.54
CA GLY A 421 -77.35 -70.99 2.93
C GLY A 421 -78.63 -70.13 2.93
N LEU A 422 -78.56 -68.87 2.49
CA LEU A 422 -79.76 -68.04 2.27
C LEU A 422 -79.95 -67.74 0.78
N PRO A 423 -81.21 -67.74 0.28
CA PRO A 423 -81.51 -67.62 -1.15
C PRO A 423 -81.20 -66.23 -1.71
N GLU A 424 -80.99 -66.22 -3.02
CA GLU A 424 -80.67 -65.07 -3.86
C GLU A 424 -81.84 -64.07 -3.87
N GLU A 425 -81.59 -62.85 -3.42
CA GLU A 425 -82.52 -61.73 -3.58
C GLU A 425 -82.30 -61.14 -4.97
N ILE A 426 -83.31 -61.34 -5.83
CA ILE A 426 -83.50 -60.60 -7.08
C ILE A 426 -83.88 -59.19 -6.67
N ASP A 427 -83.12 -58.20 -7.13
CA ASP A 427 -83.61 -56.82 -7.22
C ASP A 427 -83.06 -56.19 -8.50
N ASP A 428 -83.95 -55.48 -9.19
CA ASP A 428 -83.74 -54.63 -10.38
C ASP A 428 -82.70 -53.52 -10.16
#